data_AF-A0A285PRH3-F1
#
_entry.id   AF-A0A285PRH3-F1
#
_cell.length_a   1.000
_cell.length_b   1.000
_cell.length_c   1.000
_cell.angle_alpha   90.00
_cell.angle_beta   90.00
_cell.angle_gamma   90.00
#
_symmetry.space_group_name_H-M   'P 1'
#
loop_
_entity.id
_entity.type
_entity.pdbx_description
1 polymer ?
#
loop_
_entity_poly.entity_id
_entity_poly.type
_entity_poly.pdbx_seq_one_letter_code
_entity_poly.pdbx_strand_id
1 'polypeptide(L)'
;MMNGNISIEKLWYDEDFYEVQIIMSTEQIHCKIKTYIVDEEINALSQKILDYVKNDIGFYWEIGEEDSDSCPKIIIESFIKDISGHIVLNISCQLQSIEENAKCNYNCKFPIKTEVGLLYNFAKQLPKLNEQEVGMYVELLESKE
;
A
#
# COMPACT_ATOMS: atom_id res chain seq x y z
N MET A 1 18.06 2.10 8.32
CA MET A 1 16.69 1.59 8.52
C MET A 1 15.80 2.39 7.59
N MET A 2 14.85 1.74 6.92
CA MET A 2 13.88 2.43 6.06
C MET A 2 12.91 3.20 6.95
N ASN A 3 12.95 4.53 6.89
CA ASN A 3 12.09 5.46 7.64
C ASN A 3 10.86 5.84 6.78
N GLY A 4 10.22 4.84 6.17
CA GLY A 4 9.04 5.01 5.33
C GLY A 4 7.80 4.43 5.99
N ASN A 5 6.66 5.10 5.83
CA ASN A 5 5.37 4.63 6.34
C ASN A 5 4.82 3.48 5.50
N ILE A 6 5.03 3.53 4.18
CA ILE A 6 4.65 2.49 3.22
C ILE A 6 5.82 2.31 2.27
N SER A 7 6.22 1.06 2.02
CA SER A 7 7.17 0.74 0.96
C SER A 7 6.70 -0.46 0.17
N ILE A 8 6.92 -0.42 -1.14
CA ILE A 8 6.58 -1.49 -2.07
C ILE A 8 7.83 -1.85 -2.86
N GLU A 9 8.25 -3.11 -2.80
CA GLU A 9 9.38 -3.66 -3.53
C GLU A 9 8.89 -4.75 -4.48
N LYS A 10 9.25 -4.67 -5.76
CA LYS A 10 9.01 -5.75 -6.71
C LYS A 10 10.00 -6.89 -6.48
N LEU A 11 9.49 -8.08 -6.17
CA LEU A 11 10.28 -9.28 -5.92
C LEU A 11 10.46 -10.13 -7.19
N TRP A 12 9.45 -10.16 -8.04
CA TRP A 12 9.40 -11.01 -9.23
C TRP A 12 8.42 -10.45 -10.26
N TYR A 13 8.57 -10.81 -11.54
CA TYR A 13 7.76 -10.31 -12.66
C TYR A 13 7.43 -11.43 -13.67
N ASP A 14 6.18 -11.48 -14.11
CA ASP A 14 5.68 -12.20 -15.29
C ASP A 14 5.11 -11.19 -16.32
N GLU A 15 4.76 -11.66 -17.52
CA GLU A 15 4.15 -10.84 -18.58
C GLU A 15 2.84 -10.18 -18.12
N ASP A 16 2.04 -10.86 -17.28
CA ASP A 16 0.69 -10.43 -16.91
C ASP A 16 0.57 -9.84 -15.49
N PHE A 17 1.50 -10.14 -14.57
CA PHE A 17 1.46 -9.72 -13.16
C PHE A 17 2.84 -9.81 -12.50
N TYR A 18 2.98 -9.24 -11.31
CA TYR A 18 4.22 -9.29 -10.55
C TYR A 18 4.01 -9.47 -9.05
N GLU A 19 4.99 -10.09 -8.39
CA GLU A 19 5.00 -10.25 -6.94
C GLU A 19 5.63 -9.02 -6.31
N VAL A 20 4.95 -8.44 -5.31
CA VAL A 20 5.48 -7.37 -4.49
C VAL A 20 5.55 -7.75 -3.03
N GLN A 21 6.49 -7.14 -2.32
CA GLN A 21 6.50 -7.03 -0.88
C GLN A 21 6.02 -5.64 -0.49
N ILE A 22 4.94 -5.57 0.26
CA ILE A 22 4.43 -4.33 0.84
C ILE A 22 4.77 -4.33 2.33
N ILE A 23 5.44 -3.28 2.77
CA ILE A 23 5.68 -3.01 4.19
C ILE A 23 4.92 -1.75 4.54
N MET A 24 4.10 -1.82 5.59
CA MET A 24 3.34 -0.70 6.13
C MET A 24 3.62 -0.63 7.62
N SER A 25 4.13 0.51 8.08
CA SER A 25 4.62 0.64 9.46
C SER A 25 4.18 1.94 10.11
N THR A 26 3.98 1.85 11.42
CA THR A 26 3.92 2.96 12.37
C THR A 26 4.94 2.67 13.48
N GLU A 27 5.08 3.56 14.44
CA GLU A 27 5.95 3.32 15.61
C GLU A 27 5.58 2.02 16.36
N GLN A 28 4.29 1.66 16.42
CA GLN A 28 3.79 0.51 17.18
C GLN A 28 3.56 -0.75 16.33
N ILE A 29 3.40 -0.60 15.01
CA ILE A 29 2.93 -1.67 14.12
C ILE A 29 3.87 -1.82 12.94
N HIS A 30 4.24 -3.06 12.63
CA HIS A 30 4.99 -3.41 11.42
C HIS A 30 4.25 -4.53 10.69
N CYS A 31 3.60 -4.21 9.59
CA CYS A 31 2.93 -5.16 8.72
C CYS A 31 3.78 -5.40 7.47
N LYS A 32 4.16 -6.66 7.24
CA LYS A 32 4.91 -7.09 6.06
C LYS A 32 4.09 -8.14 5.34
N ILE A 33 3.76 -7.89 4.09
CA ILE A 33 2.90 -8.77 3.30
C ILE A 33 3.45 -8.93 1.88
N LYS A 34 3.29 -10.13 1.32
CA LYS A 34 3.57 -10.40 -0.08
C LYS A 34 2.27 -10.65 -0.81
N THR A 35 2.17 -10.16 -2.04
CA THR A 35 0.99 -10.35 -2.88
C THR A 35 1.38 -10.21 -4.35
N TYR A 36 0.51 -10.70 -5.23
CA TYR A 36 0.59 -10.44 -6.66
C TYR A 36 -0.27 -9.23 -7.01
N ILE A 37 0.20 -8.44 -7.97
CA ILE A 37 -0.45 -7.21 -8.44
C ILE A 37 -0.34 -7.13 -9.96
N VAL A 38 -1.36 -6.56 -10.60
CA VAL A 38 -1.35 -6.19 -12.03
C VAL A 38 -1.12 -4.69 -12.23
N ASP A 39 -0.67 -4.31 -13.43
CA ASP A 39 -0.38 -2.93 -13.78
C ASP A 39 -1.53 -1.96 -13.49
N GLU A 40 -2.77 -2.38 -13.75
CA GLU A 40 -3.99 -1.60 -13.53
C GLU A 40 -4.20 -1.25 -12.06
N GLU A 41 -3.86 -2.15 -11.14
CA GLU A 41 -4.07 -1.96 -9.70
C GLU A 41 -3.12 -0.89 -9.14
N ILE A 42 -1.84 -0.91 -9.52
CA ILE A 42 -0.87 0.13 -9.16
C ILE A 42 -1.23 1.47 -9.81
N ASN A 43 -1.62 1.45 -11.09
CA ASN A 43 -2.06 2.66 -11.78
C ASN A 43 -3.31 3.26 -11.14
N ALA A 44 -4.25 2.42 -10.71
CA ALA A 44 -5.45 2.85 -10.00
C ALA A 44 -5.10 3.48 -8.65
N LEU A 45 -4.17 2.91 -7.88
CA LEU A 45 -3.70 3.50 -6.61
C LEU A 45 -3.08 4.88 -6.86
N SER A 46 -2.18 4.98 -7.84
CA SER A 46 -1.54 6.23 -8.25
C SER A 46 -2.58 7.30 -8.58
N GLN A 47 -3.50 6.98 -9.49
CA GLN A 47 -4.50 7.95 -9.95
C GLN A 47 -5.45 8.38 -8.83
N LYS A 48 -5.92 7.43 -8.01
CA LYS A 48 -6.78 7.72 -6.84
C LYS A 48 -6.11 8.68 -5.86
N ILE A 49 -4.82 8.48 -5.57
CA ILE A 49 -4.07 9.38 -4.69
C ILE A 49 -3.89 10.76 -5.34
N LEU A 50 -3.53 10.82 -6.63
CA LEU A 50 -3.35 12.09 -7.35
C LEU A 50 -4.65 12.91 -7.40
N ASP A 51 -5.79 12.26 -7.62
CA ASP A 51 -7.11 12.90 -7.62
C ASP A 51 -7.51 13.37 -6.22
N TYR A 52 -7.22 12.59 -5.19
CA TYR A 52 -7.43 13.00 -3.80
C TYR A 52 -6.59 14.24 -3.44
N VAL A 53 -5.30 14.24 -3.76
CA VAL A 53 -4.41 15.37 -3.50
C VAL A 53 -4.91 16.63 -4.21
N LYS A 54 -5.34 16.50 -5.47
CA LYS A 54 -5.74 17.64 -6.32
C LYS A 54 -7.12 18.19 -5.99
N ASN A 55 -8.09 17.30 -5.76
CA ASN A 55 -9.51 17.66 -5.70
C ASN A 55 -10.12 17.53 -4.30
N ASP A 56 -9.36 17.00 -3.34
CA ASP A 56 -9.82 16.73 -1.98
C ASP A 56 -11.01 15.75 -1.90
N ILE A 57 -11.12 14.88 -2.91
CA ILE A 57 -12.13 13.82 -2.98
C ILE A 57 -11.50 12.57 -2.38
N GLY A 58 -12.02 12.13 -1.22
CA GLY A 58 -11.49 10.95 -0.55
C GLY A 58 -11.35 9.74 -1.49
N PHE A 59 -10.35 8.90 -1.25
CA PHE A 59 -10.09 7.72 -2.06
C PHE A 59 -10.18 6.43 -1.25
N TYR A 60 -10.51 5.36 -1.97
CA TYR A 60 -10.55 3.98 -1.49
C TYR A 60 -9.89 3.10 -2.55
N TRP A 61 -8.86 2.36 -2.17
CA TRP A 61 -8.18 1.38 -3.02
C TRP A 61 -8.16 0.03 -2.30
N GLU A 62 -8.51 -1.02 -3.04
CA GLU A 62 -8.63 -2.39 -2.55
C GLU A 62 -8.07 -3.33 -3.61
N ILE A 63 -7.29 -4.31 -3.16
CA ILE A 63 -6.82 -5.44 -3.96
C ILE A 63 -6.96 -6.75 -3.17
N GLY A 64 -6.81 -7.87 -3.89
CA GLY A 64 -6.91 -9.20 -3.32
C GLY A 64 -8.35 -9.59 -2.96
N GLU A 65 -8.48 -10.77 -2.36
CA GLU A 65 -9.78 -11.34 -1.99
C GLU A 65 -9.80 -11.67 -0.50
N GLU A 66 -10.98 -11.56 0.11
CA GLU A 66 -11.19 -12.02 1.47
C GLU A 66 -10.98 -13.54 1.54
N ASP A 67 -10.34 -14.02 2.60
CA ASP A 67 -10.01 -15.44 2.81
C ASP A 67 -9.05 -16.08 1.79
N SER A 68 -8.34 -15.30 0.98
CA SER A 68 -7.26 -15.81 0.11
C SER A 68 -5.96 -16.07 0.88
N ASP A 69 -5.26 -17.16 0.55
CA ASP A 69 -3.94 -17.52 1.05
C ASP A 69 -2.79 -16.98 0.21
N SER A 70 -3.03 -16.71 -1.08
CA SER A 70 -2.03 -16.20 -2.02
C SER A 70 -2.16 -14.70 -2.34
N CYS A 71 -3.37 -14.15 -2.23
CA CYS A 71 -3.70 -12.77 -2.63
C CYS A 71 -4.42 -12.06 -1.47
N PRO A 72 -3.70 -11.68 -0.41
CA PRO A 72 -4.31 -11.08 0.77
C PRO A 72 -5.06 -9.80 0.42
N LYS A 73 -6.19 -9.60 1.10
CA LYS A 73 -6.99 -8.39 0.94
C LYS A 73 -6.29 -7.21 1.60
N ILE A 74 -5.96 -6.20 0.80
CA ILE A 74 -5.31 -4.97 1.25
C ILE A 74 -6.20 -3.79 0.87
N ILE A 75 -6.48 -2.93 1.84
CA ILE A 75 -7.26 -1.70 1.66
C ILE A 75 -6.42 -0.51 2.14
N ILE A 76 -6.39 0.54 1.32
CA ILE A 76 -5.86 1.86 1.66
C ILE A 76 -6.95 2.89 1.36
N GLU A 77 -7.35 3.65 2.35
CA GLU A 77 -8.32 4.73 2.18
C GLU A 77 -7.88 6.02 2.87
N SER A 78 -8.26 7.16 2.30
CA SER A 78 -8.09 8.45 2.96
C SER A 78 -9.15 8.62 4.06
N PHE A 79 -8.75 9.07 5.24
CA PHE A 79 -9.66 9.31 6.36
C PHE A 79 -9.88 10.81 6.62
N ILE A 80 -8.82 11.54 6.96
CA ILE A 80 -8.87 12.96 7.31
C ILE A 80 -7.75 13.70 6.58
N LYS A 81 -8.04 14.92 6.13
CA LYS A 81 -7.06 15.92 5.77
C LYS A 81 -7.35 17.19 6.54
N ASP A 82 -6.34 17.75 7.19
CA ASP A 82 -6.48 19.05 7.83
C ASP A 82 -6.08 20.22 6.91
N ILE A 83 -6.32 21.44 7.37
CA ILE A 83 -6.02 22.67 6.62
C ILE A 83 -4.52 22.89 6.38
N SER A 84 -3.66 22.26 7.18
CA SER A 84 -2.20 22.29 7.02
C SER A 84 -1.68 21.23 6.03
N GLY A 85 -2.54 20.34 5.56
CA GLY A 85 -2.17 19.28 4.63
C GLY A 85 -1.63 18.02 5.29
N HIS A 86 -1.84 17.83 6.60
CA HIS A 86 -1.63 16.52 7.23
C HIS A 86 -2.79 15.60 6.86
N ILE A 87 -2.46 14.35 6.54
CA ILE A 87 -3.38 13.33 6.06
C ILE A 87 -3.28 12.11 6.97
N VAL A 88 -4.42 11.49 7.25
CA VAL A 88 -4.49 10.14 7.82
C VAL A 88 -5.01 9.17 6.78
N LEU A 89 -4.25 8.11 6.53
CA LEU A 89 -4.67 6.96 5.73
C LEU A 89 -5.06 5.83 6.68
N ASN A 90 -6.17 5.15 6.43
CA ASN A 90 -6.49 3.88 7.12
C ASN A 90 -5.99 2.73 6.26
N ILE A 91 -5.21 1.85 6.90
CA ILE A 91 -4.73 0.61 6.31
C ILE A 91 -5.51 -0.55 6.90
N SER A 92 -5.95 -1.48 6.05
CA SER A 92 -6.48 -2.78 6.48
C SER A 92 -5.86 -3.89 5.65
N CYS A 93 -5.31 -4.90 6.32
CA CYS A 93 -4.75 -6.10 5.70
C CYS A 93 -5.42 -7.34 6.28
N GLN A 94 -5.86 -8.24 5.42
CA GLN A 94 -6.47 -9.51 5.80
C GLN A 94 -5.79 -10.65 5.03
N LEU A 95 -5.36 -11.67 5.74
CA LEU A 95 -4.69 -12.84 5.18
C LEU A 95 -5.24 -14.09 5.87
N GLN A 96 -5.64 -15.08 5.09
CA GLN A 96 -5.94 -16.42 5.60
C GLN A 96 -4.74 -17.32 5.31
N SER A 97 -4.12 -17.86 6.36
CA SER A 97 -3.08 -18.89 6.22
C SER A 97 -3.64 -20.24 6.63
N ILE A 98 -3.09 -21.31 6.05
CA ILE A 98 -3.32 -22.68 6.52
C ILE A 98 -2.03 -23.14 7.19
N GLU A 99 -1.99 -23.08 8.52
CA GLU A 99 -0.86 -23.52 9.33
C GLU A 99 -1.24 -24.79 10.10
N GLU A 100 -0.43 -25.84 10.02
CA GLU A 100 -0.59 -27.06 10.84
C GLU A 100 -2.02 -27.69 10.82
N ASN A 101 -2.70 -27.62 9.67
CA ASN A 101 -4.10 -28.05 9.46
C ASN A 101 -5.18 -27.18 10.12
N ALA A 102 -4.85 -25.96 10.54
CA ALA A 102 -5.78 -24.96 11.03
C ALA A 102 -5.83 -23.74 10.11
N LYS A 103 -7.04 -23.18 9.94
CA LYS A 103 -7.21 -21.89 9.29
C LYS A 103 -6.86 -20.78 10.28
N CYS A 104 -5.88 -19.96 9.94
CA CYS A 104 -5.43 -18.81 10.71
C CYS A 104 -5.80 -17.54 9.95
N ASN A 105 -6.67 -16.72 10.52
CA ASN A 105 -7.07 -15.44 9.93
C ASN A 105 -6.31 -14.31 10.61
N TYR A 106 -5.42 -13.66 9.87
CA TYR A 106 -4.72 -12.46 10.30
C TYR A 106 -5.48 -11.23 9.81
N ASN A 107 -5.79 -10.33 10.72
CA ASN A 107 -6.44 -9.05 10.42
C ASN A 107 -5.68 -7.93 11.13
N CYS A 108 -5.18 -6.96 10.36
CA CYS A 108 -4.45 -5.83 10.88
C CYS A 108 -5.08 -4.55 10.34
N LYS A 109 -5.43 -3.61 11.23
CA LYS A 109 -5.95 -2.29 10.86
C LYS A 109 -5.24 -1.21 11.66
N PHE A 110 -4.72 -0.21 10.97
CA PHE A 110 -4.00 0.88 11.63
C PHE A 110 -3.93 2.14 10.77
N PRO A 111 -3.85 3.32 11.39
CA PRO A 111 -3.69 4.56 10.68
C PRO A 111 -2.22 4.82 10.32
N ILE A 112 -1.98 5.41 9.16
CA ILE A 112 -0.70 6.00 8.74
C ILE A 112 -0.88 7.50 8.60
N LYS A 113 -0.01 8.27 9.25
CA LYS A 113 0.05 9.73 9.11
C LYS A 113 1.02 10.12 8.01
N THR A 114 0.64 11.06 7.16
CA THR A 114 1.48 11.59 6.10
C THR A 114 1.10 13.03 5.76
N GLU A 115 1.74 13.61 4.76
CA GLU A 115 1.47 14.95 4.26
C GLU A 115 1.16 14.93 2.77
N VAL A 116 0.38 15.91 2.32
CA VAL A 116 -0.02 16.05 0.91
C VAL A 116 1.16 15.94 -0.06
N GLY A 117 2.28 16.61 0.23
CA GLY A 117 3.46 16.61 -0.63
C GLY A 117 4.14 15.24 -0.72
N LEU A 118 4.25 14.53 0.40
CA LEU A 118 4.85 13.18 0.46
C LEU A 118 3.96 12.18 -0.27
N LEU A 119 2.65 12.24 -0.02
CA LEU A 119 1.67 11.37 -0.66
C LEU A 119 1.59 11.59 -2.18
N TYR A 120 1.68 12.85 -2.64
CA TYR A 120 1.78 13.18 -4.06
C TYR A 120 3.03 12.60 -4.73
N ASN A 121 4.19 12.72 -4.07
CA ASN A 121 5.45 12.18 -4.58
C ASN A 121 5.44 10.65 -4.61
N PHE A 122 4.85 10.01 -3.60
CA PHE A 122 4.64 8.56 -3.59
C PHE A 122 3.79 8.11 -4.78
N ALA A 123 2.65 8.77 -5.02
CA ALA A 123 1.76 8.45 -6.14
C ALA A 123 2.46 8.52 -7.50
N LYS A 124 3.29 9.54 -7.72
CA LYS A 124 4.06 9.68 -8.97
C LYS A 124 5.09 8.58 -9.20
N GLN A 125 5.56 7.93 -8.13
CA GLN A 125 6.56 6.87 -8.23
C GLN A 125 5.92 5.50 -8.49
N LEU A 126 4.68 5.29 -8.03
CA LEU A 126 3.96 4.01 -8.15
C LEU A 126 4.02 3.39 -9.56
N PRO A 127 3.75 4.11 -10.68
CA PRO A 127 3.78 3.51 -12.01
C PRO A 127 5.12 2.91 -12.43
N LYS A 128 6.23 3.30 -11.78
CA LYS A 128 7.55 2.69 -12.02
C LYS A 128 7.59 1.21 -11.65
N LEU A 129 6.70 0.76 -10.75
CA LEU A 129 6.55 -0.65 -10.42
C LEU A 129 6.01 -1.47 -11.59
N ASN A 130 5.51 -0.87 -12.67
CA ASN A 130 5.08 -1.61 -13.86
C ASN A 130 6.23 -1.89 -14.84
N GLU A 131 7.41 -1.27 -14.63
CA GLU A 131 8.59 -1.54 -15.45
C GLU A 131 9.10 -2.98 -15.20
N GLN A 132 9.63 -3.65 -16.22
CA GLN A 132 10.02 -5.08 -16.13
C GLN A 132 11.14 -5.36 -15.12
N GLU A 133 11.86 -4.34 -14.66
CA GLU A 133 12.99 -4.47 -13.74
C GLU A 133 12.54 -4.98 -12.35
N VAL A 134 13.12 -6.09 -11.90
CA VAL A 134 12.95 -6.64 -10.55
C VAL A 134 13.82 -5.87 -9.56
N GLY A 135 13.35 -5.69 -8.33
CA GLY A 135 14.01 -4.86 -7.30
C GLY A 135 13.61 -3.39 -7.34
N MET A 136 12.70 -3.01 -8.26
CA MET A 136 12.09 -1.69 -8.26
C MET A 136 11.39 -1.43 -6.92
N TYR A 137 11.66 -0.25 -6.37
CA TYR A 137 11.27 0.12 -5.02
C TYR A 137 10.65 1.52 -5.01
N VAL A 138 9.54 1.66 -4.28
CA VAL A 138 8.85 2.94 -4.07
C VAL A 138 8.47 3.08 -2.61
N GLU A 139 8.53 4.31 -2.10
CA GLU A 139 8.26 4.58 -0.69
C GLU A 139 7.48 5.86 -0.45
N LEU A 140 6.58 5.79 0.52
CA LEU A 140 6.00 6.93 1.20
C LEU A 140 6.85 7.22 2.44
N LEU A 141 7.63 8.29 2.37
CA LEU A 141 8.49 8.73 3.47
C LEU A 141 7.68 9.14 4.70
N GLU A 142 8.29 9.01 5.88
CA GLU A 142 7.77 9.54 7.13
C GLU A 142 7.78 11.08 7.13
N SER A 143 6.71 11.69 7.67
CA SER A 143 6.66 13.14 7.88
C SER A 143 7.65 13.53 8.98
N LYS A 144 8.47 14.55 8.71
CA LYS A 144 9.36 15.12 9.73
C LYS A 144 8.56 16.14 10.52
N GLU A 145 8.11 15.78 11.72
CA GLU A 145 7.57 16.74 12.69
C GLU A 145 8.60 17.83 13.06
#